data_AF-A0A388NUP7-F1
#
_entry.id   AF-A0A388NUP7-F1
#
_cell.length_a   1.000
_cell.length_b   1.000
_cell.length_c   1.000
_cell.angle_alpha   90.00
_cell.angle_beta   90.00
_cell.angle_gamma   90.00
#
_symmetry.space_group_name_H-M   'P 1'
#
loop_
_entity.id
_entity.type
_entity.pdbx_description
1 polymer ?
#
loop_
_entity_poly.entity_id
_entity_poly.type
_entity_poly.pdbx_seq_one_letter_code
_entity_poly.pdbx_strand_id
1 'polypeptide(L)'
;MPIVGGIAGFALLFGVTWILASTSTNNRRSRPESIPQTFEIGKVTDIAKTVDEGGPILYPDLRDATGKRSIVIDHTGDNPAKGWQVYYAYPADRPETCLVEHIKQSRNFKDCEGRTLAVEELKLPLDVRPIVENLRTLLIDLRAG
;
A
#
# COMPACT_ATOMS: atom_id res chain seq x y z
N MET A 1 -42.91 -50.03 -9.64
CA MET A 1 -42.37 -49.39 -8.42
C MET A 1 -41.58 -48.12 -8.80
N PRO A 2 -42.22 -46.95 -8.87
CA PRO A 2 -41.61 -45.70 -9.39
C PRO A 2 -40.48 -45.14 -8.50
N ILE A 3 -40.48 -45.49 -7.20
CA ILE A 3 -39.52 -45.01 -6.21
C ILE A 3 -38.10 -45.52 -6.49
N VAL A 4 -37.97 -46.76 -6.97
CA VAL A 4 -36.65 -47.38 -7.25
C VAL A 4 -35.95 -46.69 -8.43
N GLY A 5 -36.71 -46.31 -9.47
CA GLY A 5 -36.16 -45.56 -10.60
C GLY A 5 -35.71 -44.16 -10.22
N GLY A 6 -36.46 -43.48 -9.34
CA GLY A 6 -36.08 -42.18 -8.80
C GLY A 6 -34.77 -42.24 -8.00
N ILE A 7 -34.65 -43.20 -7.08
CA ILE A 7 -33.45 -43.38 -6.25
C ILE A 7 -32.21 -43.67 -7.12
N ALA A 8 -32.35 -44.55 -8.12
CA ALA A 8 -31.26 -44.86 -9.04
C ALA A 8 -30.80 -43.61 -9.83
N GLY A 9 -31.74 -42.79 -10.29
CA GLY A 9 -31.43 -41.54 -10.98
C GLY A 9 -30.68 -40.54 -10.09
N PHE A 10 -31.11 -40.36 -8.85
CA PHE A 10 -30.46 -39.44 -7.91
C PHE A 10 -29.06 -39.91 -7.50
N ALA A 11 -28.87 -41.22 -7.26
CA ALA A 11 -27.55 -41.75 -6.94
C ALA A 11 -26.55 -41.56 -8.09
N LEU A 12 -27.01 -41.70 -9.34
CA LEU A 12 -26.20 -41.53 -10.53
C LEU A 12 -25.82 -40.05 -10.72
N LEU A 13 -26.79 -39.13 -10.59
CA LEU A 13 -26.54 -37.69 -10.62
C LEU A 13 -25.54 -37.26 -9.55
N PHE A 14 -25.74 -37.71 -8.31
CA PHE A 14 -24.86 -37.38 -7.19
C PHE A 14 -23.44 -37.88 -7.44
N GLY A 15 -23.26 -39.11 -7.94
CA GLY A 15 -21.96 -39.65 -8.28
C GLY A 15 -21.23 -38.83 -9.36
N VAL A 16 -21.94 -38.44 -10.41
CA VAL A 16 -21.37 -37.60 -11.49
C VAL A 16 -20.97 -36.22 -10.94
N THR A 17 -21.84 -35.58 -10.16
CA THR A 17 -21.53 -34.28 -9.55
C THR A 17 -20.36 -34.37 -8.57
N TRP A 18 -20.26 -35.45 -7.78
CA TRP A 18 -19.15 -35.68 -6.85
C TRP A 18 -17.82 -35.83 -7.58
N ILE A 19 -17.79 -36.60 -8.69
CA ILE A 19 -16.59 -36.76 -9.51
C ILE A 19 -16.14 -35.42 -10.10
N LEU A 20 -17.07 -34.64 -10.67
CA LEU A 20 -16.77 -33.30 -11.21
C LEU A 20 -16.27 -32.33 -10.12
N ALA A 21 -16.85 -32.38 -8.92
CA ALA A 21 -16.41 -31.56 -7.80
C ALA A 21 -15.00 -31.94 -7.29
N SER A 22 -14.69 -33.24 -7.23
CA SER A 22 -13.40 -33.76 -6.78
C SER A 22 -12.25 -33.40 -7.73
N THR A 23 -12.50 -33.38 -9.04
CA THR A 23 -11.48 -33.00 -10.04
C THR A 23 -11.29 -31.48 -10.10
N SER A 24 -12.34 -30.70 -9.88
CA SER A 24 -12.27 -29.23 -9.84
C SER A 24 -11.49 -28.71 -8.62
N THR A 25 -11.64 -29.37 -7.47
CA THR A 25 -10.97 -28.95 -6.22
C THR A 25 -9.47 -29.25 -6.21
N ASN A 26 -9.00 -30.25 -6.97
CA ASN A 26 -7.59 -30.63 -7.00
C ASN A 26 -6.68 -29.66 -7.80
N ASN A 27 -7.28 -28.79 -8.63
CA ASN A 27 -6.53 -27.78 -9.40
C ASN A 27 -6.48 -26.41 -8.73
N ARG A 28 -7.17 -26.24 -7.60
CA ARG A 28 -7.04 -25.06 -6.74
C ARG A 28 -5.96 -25.32 -5.70
N ARG A 29 -4.74 -25.63 -6.17
CA ARG A 29 -3.55 -25.46 -5.31
C ARG A 29 -3.55 -24.02 -4.87
N SER A 30 -3.67 -23.84 -3.56
CA SER A 30 -3.53 -22.60 -2.80
C SER A 30 -2.42 -21.73 -3.39
N ARG A 31 -2.78 -20.82 -4.30
CA ARG A 31 -2.06 -19.56 -4.40
C ARG A 31 -2.78 -18.68 -3.39
N PRO A 32 -2.29 -18.51 -2.15
CA PRO A 32 -2.75 -17.36 -1.40
C PRO A 32 -2.50 -16.19 -2.33
N GLU A 33 -3.57 -15.55 -2.76
CA GLU A 33 -3.48 -14.24 -3.39
C GLU A 33 -2.76 -13.39 -2.35
N SER A 34 -1.47 -13.17 -2.57
CA SER A 34 -0.68 -12.30 -1.71
C SER A 34 -1.36 -10.95 -1.86
N ILE A 35 -2.20 -10.58 -0.88
CA ILE A 35 -2.79 -9.26 -0.87
C ILE A 35 -1.63 -8.29 -1.07
N PRO A 36 -1.61 -7.49 -2.15
CA PRO A 36 -0.53 -6.56 -2.39
C PRO A 36 -0.47 -5.64 -1.19
N GLN A 37 0.61 -5.76 -0.42
CA GLN A 37 0.86 -4.98 0.79
C GLN A 37 1.72 -3.76 0.47
N THR A 38 1.82 -3.45 -0.81
CA THR A 38 2.34 -2.22 -1.39
C THR A 38 1.16 -1.34 -1.76
N PHE A 39 1.22 -0.06 -1.39
CA PHE A 39 0.25 0.93 -1.80
C PHE A 39 0.72 1.61 -3.08
N GLU A 40 -0.08 1.54 -4.15
CA GLU A 40 0.22 2.24 -5.41
C GLU A 40 -0.10 3.73 -5.28
N ILE A 41 0.92 4.56 -5.46
CA ILE A 41 0.77 6.02 -5.46
C ILE A 41 0.36 6.53 -6.85
N GLY A 42 0.96 5.96 -7.90
CA GLY A 42 0.67 6.30 -9.28
C GLY A 42 1.92 6.39 -10.14
N LYS A 43 1.80 7.07 -11.29
CA LYS A 43 2.90 7.22 -12.25
C LYS A 43 4.01 8.08 -11.69
N VAL A 44 5.22 7.55 -11.67
CA VAL A 44 6.38 8.18 -11.05
C VAL A 44 6.68 9.59 -11.62
N THR A 45 6.44 9.80 -12.92
CA THR A 45 6.61 11.11 -13.57
C THR A 45 5.62 12.15 -13.08
N ASP A 46 4.37 11.74 -12.85
CA ASP A 46 3.28 12.63 -12.48
C ASP A 46 3.42 13.01 -11.01
N ILE A 47 3.82 12.05 -10.17
CA ILE A 47 4.08 12.28 -8.75
C ILE A 47 5.34 13.13 -8.56
N ALA A 48 6.43 12.87 -9.30
CA ALA A 48 7.65 13.70 -9.22
C ALA A 48 7.33 15.16 -9.56
N LYS A 49 6.63 15.39 -10.68
CA LYS A 49 6.17 16.73 -11.06
C LYS A 49 5.31 17.39 -9.98
N THR A 50 4.41 16.64 -9.34
CA THR A 50 3.57 17.15 -8.24
C THR A 50 4.43 17.59 -7.06
N VAL A 51 5.48 16.83 -6.73
CA VAL A 51 6.41 17.17 -5.65
C VAL A 51 7.28 18.38 -6.01
N ASP A 52 7.75 18.47 -7.26
CA ASP A 52 8.55 19.60 -7.73
C ASP A 52 7.77 20.93 -7.69
N GLU A 53 6.49 20.90 -8.05
CA GLU A 53 5.63 22.09 -8.10
C GLU A 53 4.99 22.44 -6.74
N GLY A 54 4.63 21.42 -5.94
CA GLY A 54 3.81 21.57 -4.74
C GLY A 54 4.54 21.29 -3.42
N GLY A 55 5.71 20.68 -3.48
CA GLY A 55 6.42 20.12 -2.32
C GLY A 55 6.00 18.68 -1.98
N PRO A 56 6.59 18.09 -0.93
CA PRO A 56 6.38 16.71 -0.54
C PRO A 56 4.90 16.43 -0.24
N ILE A 57 4.45 15.22 -0.55
CA ILE A 57 3.03 14.84 -0.44
C ILE A 57 2.79 14.15 0.91
N LEU A 58 1.90 14.74 1.71
CA LEU A 58 1.43 14.16 2.97
C LEU A 58 0.25 13.21 2.71
N TYR A 59 0.40 11.95 3.12
CA TYR A 59 -0.66 10.96 3.16
C TYR A 59 -1.08 10.72 4.61
N PRO A 60 -2.12 11.42 5.11
CA PRO A 60 -2.59 11.23 6.46
C PRO A 60 -3.34 9.91 6.59
N ASP A 61 -3.19 9.24 7.73
CA ASP A 61 -4.03 8.10 8.14
C ASP A 61 -4.03 6.93 7.13
N LEU A 62 -2.87 6.61 6.54
CA LEU A 62 -2.72 5.36 5.80
C LEU A 62 -2.90 4.21 6.78
N ARG A 63 -3.88 3.35 6.51
CA ARG A 63 -4.10 2.15 7.30
C ARG A 63 -3.05 1.12 6.93
N ASP A 64 -2.05 0.95 7.77
CA ASP A 64 -1.14 -0.19 7.72
C ASP A 64 -1.73 -1.39 8.51
N ALA A 65 -0.96 -2.48 8.61
CA ALA A 65 -1.39 -3.68 9.32
C ALA A 65 -1.51 -3.49 10.85
N THR A 66 -0.91 -2.43 11.43
CA THR A 66 -0.85 -2.19 12.88
C THR A 66 -1.82 -1.10 13.36
N GLY A 67 -2.30 -0.25 12.47
CA GLY A 67 -3.21 0.86 12.76
C GLY A 67 -2.58 2.21 12.41
N LYS A 68 -3.30 3.01 11.61
CA LYS A 68 -3.10 4.44 11.29
C LYS A 68 -1.64 4.95 11.30
N ARG A 69 -0.99 4.97 10.13
CA ARG A 69 0.29 5.64 9.90
C ARG A 69 0.13 6.81 8.93
N SER A 70 0.66 7.97 9.29
CA SER A 70 0.76 9.11 8.37
C SER A 70 2.18 9.19 7.83
N ILE A 71 2.33 9.29 6.50
CA ILE A 71 3.65 9.37 5.85
C ILE A 71 3.74 10.62 4.99
N VAL A 72 4.96 11.07 4.77
CA VAL A 72 5.32 12.09 3.78
C VAL A 72 6.18 11.43 2.72
N ILE A 73 5.83 11.64 1.47
CA ILE A 73 6.61 11.19 0.31
C ILE A 73 7.30 12.40 -0.28
N ASP A 74 8.61 12.32 -0.42
CA ASP A 74 9.42 13.35 -1.02
C ASP A 74 10.24 12.82 -2.20
N HIS A 75 10.60 13.73 -3.10
CA HIS A 75 11.42 13.49 -4.27
C HIS A 75 12.45 14.61 -4.41
N THR A 76 13.66 14.21 -4.78
CA THR A 76 14.80 15.09 -5.01
C THR A 76 15.56 14.71 -6.28
N GLY A 77 15.97 15.72 -7.04
CA GLY A 77 16.76 15.56 -8.27
C GLY A 77 15.92 15.36 -9.53
N ASP A 78 16.57 15.41 -10.69
CA ASP A 78 15.86 15.54 -11.99
C ASP A 78 15.32 14.21 -12.54
N ASN A 79 15.74 13.07 -11.99
CA ASN A 79 15.31 11.77 -12.49
C ASN A 79 14.07 11.30 -11.72
N PRO A 80 12.88 11.23 -12.35
CA PRO A 80 11.66 10.84 -11.66
C PRO A 80 11.73 9.40 -11.12
N ALA A 81 12.56 8.51 -11.66
CA ALA A 81 12.69 7.14 -11.17
C ALA A 81 13.68 6.96 -10.00
N LYS A 82 14.30 8.04 -9.50
CA LYS A 82 15.32 8.02 -8.42
C LYS A 82 15.07 9.14 -7.42
N GLY A 83 15.72 9.09 -6.25
CA GLY A 83 15.68 10.20 -5.28
C GLY A 83 14.40 10.28 -4.45
N TRP A 84 13.62 9.20 -4.39
CA TRP A 84 12.44 9.09 -3.53
C TRP A 84 12.83 8.80 -2.09
N GLN A 85 12.21 9.52 -1.16
CA GLN A 85 12.35 9.31 0.27
C GLN A 85 10.98 9.31 0.93
N VAL A 86 10.80 8.47 1.94
CA VAL A 86 9.61 8.47 2.79
C VAL A 86 10.00 8.87 4.19
N TYR A 87 9.16 9.67 4.83
CA TYR A 87 9.24 10.05 6.23
C TYR A 87 7.91 9.71 6.91
N TYR A 88 7.90 9.49 8.22
CA TYR A 88 6.65 9.60 8.96
C TYR A 88 6.27 11.08 9.12
N ALA A 89 4.97 11.34 9.19
CA ALA A 89 4.43 12.69 9.32
C ALA A 89 4.51 13.24 10.76
N TYR A 90 5.64 13.06 11.44
CA TYR A 90 5.94 13.64 12.75
C TYR A 90 7.44 13.95 12.87
N PRO A 91 7.83 14.93 13.71
CA PRO A 91 9.24 15.33 13.85
C PRO A 91 10.11 14.19 14.39
N ALA A 92 11.38 14.13 13.98
CA ALA A 92 12.30 13.10 14.48
C ALA A 92 12.55 13.18 16.01
N ASP A 93 12.35 14.36 16.60
CA ASP A 93 12.53 14.68 18.03
C ASP A 93 11.23 14.66 18.84
N ARG A 94 10.12 14.15 18.27
CA ARG A 94 8.80 14.11 18.92
C ARG A 94 8.11 12.75 18.72
N PRO A 95 7.13 12.41 19.59
CA PRO A 95 6.35 11.20 19.42
C PRO A 95 5.39 11.29 18.21
N GLU A 96 4.93 10.12 17.74
CA GLU A 96 4.01 9.97 16.60
C GLU A 96 2.66 10.69 16.75
N THR A 97 2.31 11.06 17.98
CA THR A 97 1.11 11.86 18.27
C THR A 97 1.24 13.32 17.81
N CYS A 98 2.46 13.82 17.60
CA CYS A 98 2.73 15.17 17.11
C CYS A 98 2.75 15.18 15.58
N LEU A 99 1.57 15.03 14.97
CA LEU A 99 1.45 15.04 13.51
C LEU A 99 1.78 16.43 12.94
N VAL A 100 2.44 16.45 11.79
CA VAL A 100 2.73 17.67 11.06
C VAL A 100 1.67 18.01 10.02
N GLU A 101 1.52 19.30 9.73
CA GLU A 101 0.69 19.83 8.66
C GLU A 101 1.57 20.39 7.55
N HIS A 102 1.22 20.12 6.29
CA HIS A 102 1.98 20.62 5.15
C HIS A 102 1.73 22.11 4.92
N ILE A 103 2.80 22.90 4.82
CA ILE A 103 2.71 24.30 4.43
C ILE A 103 2.60 24.35 2.90
N LYS A 104 1.46 24.86 2.41
CA LYS A 104 1.11 24.89 0.99
C LYS A 104 2.24 25.44 0.11
N GLN A 105 2.48 24.78 -1.03
CA GLN A 105 3.46 25.17 -2.04
C GLN A 105 4.87 25.36 -1.47
N SER A 106 5.25 24.50 -0.54
CA SER A 106 6.57 24.55 0.09
C SER A 106 7.05 23.15 0.44
N ARG A 107 8.35 23.02 0.75
CA ARG A 107 8.91 21.77 1.28
C ARG A 107 8.83 21.66 2.81
N ASN A 108 8.16 22.61 3.45
CA ASN A 108 8.13 22.76 4.89
C ASN A 108 6.82 22.28 5.50
N PHE A 109 6.91 21.93 6.77
CA PHE A 109 5.81 21.44 7.59
C PHE A 109 5.69 22.25 8.86
N LYS A 110 4.49 22.31 9.43
CA LYS A 110 4.24 22.86 10.75
C LYS A 110 3.93 21.74 11.73
N ASP A 111 4.65 21.67 12.84
CA ASP A 111 4.39 20.65 13.85
C ASP A 111 3.30 21.06 14.86
N CYS A 112 2.99 20.17 15.79
CA CYS A 112 1.97 20.38 16.83
C CYS A 112 2.29 21.54 17.80
N GLU A 113 3.56 21.97 17.89
CA GLU A 113 4.02 23.11 18.69
C GLU A 113 4.10 24.40 17.85
N GLY A 114 3.82 24.29 16.55
CA GLY A 114 3.85 25.39 15.60
C GLY A 114 5.23 25.72 15.03
N ARG A 115 6.24 24.87 15.25
CA ARG A 115 7.57 25.00 14.63
C ARG A 115 7.46 24.72 13.13
N THR A 116 8.23 25.46 12.35
CA THR A 116 8.42 25.16 10.92
C THR A 116 9.60 24.21 10.78
N LEU A 117 9.37 23.08 10.11
CA LEU A 117 10.35 22.01 9.91
C LEU A 117 10.54 21.76 8.42
N ALA A 118 11.78 21.50 8.01
CA ALA A 118 12.07 20.93 6.70
C ALA A 118 11.69 19.44 6.68
N VAL A 119 11.52 18.88 5.48
CA VAL A 119 11.13 17.48 5.32
C VAL A 119 12.16 16.49 5.89
N GLU A 120 13.45 16.86 5.87
CA GLU A 120 14.56 16.06 6.41
C GLU A 120 14.57 16.00 7.95
N GLU A 121 13.84 16.90 8.62
CA GLU A 121 13.70 16.91 10.09
C GLU A 121 12.58 15.96 10.58
N LEU A 122 11.85 15.34 9.65
CA LEU A 122 10.83 14.35 9.96
C LEU A 122 11.44 12.98 10.27
N LYS A 123 10.71 12.16 11.01
CA LYS A 123 11.18 10.84 11.42
C LYS A 123 11.36 9.91 10.21
N LEU A 124 12.55 9.33 10.06
CA LEU A 124 12.79 8.28 9.07
C LEU A 124 12.10 6.96 9.48
N PRO A 125 11.34 6.33 8.57
CA PRO A 125 10.73 5.04 8.81
C PRO A 125 11.80 3.93 8.79
N LEU A 126 11.61 2.94 9.66
CA LEU A 126 12.43 1.73 9.67
C LEU A 126 11.81 0.61 8.83
N ASP A 127 10.50 0.70 8.59
CA ASP A 127 9.68 -0.36 7.99
C ASP A 127 8.85 0.13 6.79
N VAL A 128 9.11 1.33 6.26
CA VAL A 128 8.44 1.85 5.07
C VAL A 128 9.46 2.28 4.04
N ARG A 129 9.29 1.84 2.78
CA ARG A 129 10.21 2.20 1.69
C ARG A 129 9.47 2.51 0.39
N PRO A 130 9.95 3.48 -0.40
CA PRO A 130 9.48 3.68 -1.75
C PRO A 130 10.08 2.63 -2.68
N ILE A 131 9.25 2.11 -3.58
CA ILE A 131 9.64 1.17 -4.64
C ILE A 131 9.18 1.76 -5.96
N VAL A 132 10.11 1.95 -6.89
CA VAL A 132 9.78 2.32 -8.26
C VAL A 132 9.69 1.04 -9.09
N GLU A 133 8.47 0.61 -9.39
CA GLU A 133 8.22 -0.57 -10.20
C GLU A 133 8.32 -0.24 -11.68
N ASN A 134 9.11 -1.03 -12.42
CA ASN A 134 9.27 -0.94 -13.87
C ASN A 134 9.64 0.47 -14.39
N LEU A 135 10.28 1.30 -13.56
CA LEU A 135 10.59 2.72 -13.85
C LEU A 135 9.35 3.58 -14.15
N ARG A 136 8.15 3.13 -13.78
CA ARG A 136 6.89 3.76 -14.19
C ARG A 136 5.97 4.06 -13.03
N THR A 137 5.90 3.17 -12.05
CA THR A 137 4.90 3.28 -10.98
C THR A 137 5.62 3.42 -9.65
N LEU A 138 5.22 4.42 -8.86
CA LEU A 138 5.66 4.56 -7.49
C LEU A 138 4.74 3.75 -6.58
N LEU A 139 5.34 2.84 -5.83
CA LEU A 139 4.71 2.02 -4.81
C LEU A 139 5.34 2.36 -3.45
N ILE A 140 4.56 2.25 -2.38
CA ILE A 140 5.07 2.29 -1.01
C ILE A 140 4.90 0.91 -0.37
N ASP A 141 6.01 0.29 0.02
CA ASP A 141 5.99 -0.91 0.84
C ASP A 141 5.95 -0.52 2.32
N LEU A 142 4.91 -0.96 3.02
CA LEU A 142 4.64 -0.62 4.43
C LEU A 142 5.22 -1.63 5.44
N ARG A 143 6.06 -2.59 4.99
CA ARG A 143 6.63 -3.65 5.85
C ARG A 143 8.13 -3.85 5.67
N ALA A 144 8.82 -2.90 5.07
CA ALA A 144 10.21 -3.01 4.72
C ALA A 144 11.15 -2.84 5.93
N GLY A 145 11.06 -3.73 6.92
CA GLY A 145 11.90 -3.84 8.11
C GLY A 145 12.77 -5.09 8.11
#